data_AF-A0A7C1QRM6-F1
#
_entry.id   AF-A0A7C1QRM6-F1
#
_cell.length_a   1.000
_cell.length_b   1.000
_cell.length_c   1.000
_cell.angle_alpha   90.00
_cell.angle_beta   90.00
_cell.angle_gamma   90.00
#
_symmetry.space_group_name_H-M   'P 1'
#
loop_
_entity.id
_entity.type
_entity.pdbx_description
1 polymer ?
#
loop_
_entity_poly.entity_id
_entity_poly.type
_entity_poly.pdbx_seq_one_letter_code
_entity_poly.pdbx_strand_id
1 'polypeptide(L)'
;MNEYRPAKKRITVSVGESVRIIRELQELSQNQLSELTGIPQTTISAIENDRIRLGVERTKVLARALKVHPGVIVFPGWELPIEATA
;
A
#
# COMPACT_ATOMS: atom_id res chain seq x y z
N MET A 1 -14.57 -12.86 -28.70
CA MET A 1 -14.09 -12.07 -27.53
C MET A 1 -12.93 -11.22 -28.02
N ASN A 2 -13.07 -9.90 -27.97
CA ASN A 2 -12.06 -8.95 -28.43
C ASN A 2 -10.72 -9.21 -27.74
N GLU A 3 -9.62 -9.05 -28.49
CA GLU A 3 -8.23 -9.19 -28.03
C GLU A 3 -8.02 -8.45 -26.70
N TYR A 4 -7.93 -9.21 -25.59
CA TYR A 4 -7.47 -8.66 -24.33
C TYR A 4 -6.03 -8.17 -24.51
N ARG A 5 -5.80 -6.88 -24.27
CA ARG A 5 -4.47 -6.27 -24.29
C ARG A 5 -4.17 -5.77 -22.88
N PRO A 6 -3.22 -6.38 -22.14
CA PRO A 6 -2.89 -5.94 -20.80
C PRO A 6 -2.35 -4.50 -20.84
N ALA A 7 -2.72 -3.70 -19.83
CA ALA A 7 -2.20 -2.35 -19.69
C ALA A 7 -0.68 -2.38 -19.46
N LYS A 8 0.06 -1.46 -20.09
CA LYS A 8 1.50 -1.35 -19.89
C LYS A 8 1.79 -0.84 -18.46
N LYS A 9 2.44 -1.68 -17.65
CA LYS A 9 2.97 -1.29 -16.33
C LYS A 9 4.01 -0.17 -16.50
N ARG A 10 3.79 0.97 -15.85
CA ARG A 10 4.70 2.14 -15.94
C ARG A 10 5.70 2.21 -14.80
N ILE A 11 5.26 1.87 -13.60
CA ILE A 11 6.08 1.87 -12.38
C ILE A 11 5.75 0.63 -11.55
N THR A 12 6.75 0.11 -10.88
CA THR A 12 6.55 -0.86 -9.78
C THR A 12 6.47 -0.05 -8.50
N VAL A 13 5.50 -0.37 -7.65
CA VAL A 13 5.27 0.33 -6.38
C VAL A 13 5.52 -0.68 -5.27
N SER A 14 6.35 -0.34 -4.29
CA SER A 14 6.56 -1.17 -3.11
C SER A 14 5.38 -1.06 -2.13
N VAL A 15 5.36 -1.92 -1.11
CA VAL A 15 4.36 -1.82 -0.03
C VAL A 15 4.54 -0.52 0.76
N GLY A 16 5.78 -0.12 1.05
CA GLY A 16 6.09 1.15 1.72
C GLY A 16 5.66 2.36 0.90
N GLU A 17 5.95 2.35 -0.40
CA GLU A 17 5.51 3.40 -1.33
C GLU A 17 3.98 3.46 -1.43
N SER A 18 3.27 2.32 -1.42
CA SER A 18 1.81 2.29 -1.40
C SER A 18 1.24 3.03 -0.18
N VAL A 19 1.78 2.77 1.02
CA VAL A 19 1.38 3.49 2.25
C VAL A 19 1.63 4.98 2.10
N ARG A 20 2.80 5.37 1.59
CA ARG A 20 3.17 6.77 1.40
C ARG A 20 2.25 7.48 0.41
N ILE A 21 2.00 6.87 -0.76
CA ILE A 21 1.14 7.43 -1.81
C ILE A 21 -0.27 7.66 -1.26
N ILE A 22 -0.85 6.66 -0.58
CA ILE A 22 -2.20 6.77 -0.02
C ILE A 22 -2.25 7.86 1.06
N ARG A 23 -1.23 7.96 1.92
CA ARG A 23 -1.13 9.02 2.94
C ARG A 23 -1.09 10.40 2.30
N GLU A 24 -0.23 10.60 1.30
CA GLU A 24 -0.04 11.89 0.62
C GLU A 24 -1.28 12.30 -0.19
N LEU A 25 -1.98 11.34 -0.82
CA LEU A 25 -3.27 11.58 -1.48
C LEU A 25 -4.38 12.05 -0.53
N GLN A 26 -4.23 11.77 0.77
CA GLN A 26 -5.14 12.23 1.82
C GLN A 26 -4.61 13.46 2.56
N GLU A 27 -3.53 14.08 2.06
CA GLU A 27 -2.90 15.29 2.62
C GLU A 27 -2.44 15.11 4.09
N LEU A 28 -2.20 13.86 4.51
CA LEU A 28 -1.75 13.55 5.86
C LEU A 28 -0.22 13.63 5.94
N SER A 29 0.31 14.27 6.98
CA SER A 29 1.71 14.12 7.37
C SER A 29 1.94 12.78 8.07
N GLN A 30 3.20 12.35 8.17
CA GLN A 30 3.55 11.13 8.91
C GLN A 30 3.20 11.26 10.42
N ASN A 31 3.26 12.47 10.98
CA ASN A 31 2.84 12.73 12.37
C ASN A 31 1.33 12.57 12.53
N GLN A 32 0.52 13.10 11.61
CA GLN A 32 -0.93 12.92 11.67
C GLN A 32 -1.31 11.44 11.50
N LEU A 33 -0.65 10.71 10.60
CA LEU A 33 -0.86 9.27 10.49
C LEU A 33 -0.41 8.53 11.78
N SER A 34 0.64 9.01 12.44
CA SER A 34 1.10 8.49 13.73
C SER A 34 0.01 8.62 14.79
N GLU A 35 -0.61 9.79 14.90
CA GLU A 35 -1.70 10.06 15.83
C GLU A 35 -2.93 9.18 15.53
N LEU A 36 -3.30 9.02 14.25
CA LEU A 36 -4.44 8.21 13.85
C LEU A 36 -4.27 6.70 14.08
N THR A 37 -3.03 6.21 14.02
CA THR A 37 -2.72 4.78 14.09
C THR A 37 -2.17 4.33 15.43
N GLY A 38 -1.67 5.26 16.25
CA GLY A 38 -0.85 4.97 17.42
C GLY A 38 0.53 4.37 17.09
N ILE A 39 0.91 4.31 15.81
CA ILE A 39 2.23 3.83 15.38
C ILE A 39 3.20 5.01 15.44
N PRO A 40 4.38 4.91 16.08
CA PRO A 40 5.34 6.01 16.13
C PRO A 40 5.70 6.53 14.73
N GLN A 41 5.81 7.85 14.56
CA GLN A 41 6.15 8.44 13.26
C GLN A 41 7.45 7.87 12.67
N THR A 42 8.45 7.59 13.51
CA THR A 42 9.70 6.94 13.08
C THR A 42 9.47 5.55 12.49
N THR A 43 8.50 4.81 13.01
CA THR A 43 8.10 3.50 12.49
C THR A 43 7.33 3.65 11.18
N ILE A 44 6.45 4.65 11.07
CA ILE A 44 5.76 4.98 9.80
C ILE A 44 6.79 5.34 8.72
N SER A 45 7.75 6.20 9.04
CA SER A 45 8.83 6.55 8.11
C SER A 45 9.64 5.32 7.69
N ALA A 46 9.98 4.43 8.63
CA ALA A 46 10.70 3.20 8.31
C ALA A 46 9.86 2.23 7.46
N ILE A 47 8.54 2.21 7.61
CA ILE A 47 7.61 1.48 6.74
C ILE A 47 7.59 2.08 5.33
N GLU A 48 7.41 3.40 5.22
CA GLU A 48 7.33 4.11 3.93
C GLU A 48 8.61 4.01 3.12
N ASN A 49 9.75 3.77 3.78
CA ASN A 49 11.06 3.56 3.14
C ASN A 49 11.46 2.08 3.06
N ASP A 50 10.50 1.15 3.21
CA ASP A 50 10.69 -0.32 3.11
C ASP A 50 11.75 -0.91 4.07
N ARG A 51 12.11 -0.19 5.13
CA ARG A 51 13.07 -0.66 6.15
C ARG A 51 12.42 -1.62 7.14
N ILE A 52 11.11 -1.55 7.30
CA ILE A 52 10.32 -2.43 8.15
C ILE A 52 9.28 -3.15 7.30
N ARG A 53 9.26 -4.50 7.38
CA ARG A 53 8.22 -5.30 6.74
C ARG A 53 6.87 -5.09 7.44
N LEU A 54 5.82 -4.88 6.66
CA LEU A 54 4.45 -4.73 7.17
C LEU A 54 3.87 -6.10 7.53
N GLY A 55 3.61 -6.31 8.82
CA GLY A 55 2.84 -7.46 9.29
C GLY A 55 1.33 -7.27 9.11
N VAL A 56 0.57 -8.35 9.18
CA VAL A 56 -0.91 -8.33 9.01
C VAL A 56 -1.59 -7.34 9.96
N GLU A 57 -1.22 -7.34 11.23
CA GLU A 57 -1.86 -6.46 12.24
C GLU A 57 -1.60 -4.98 11.97
N ARG A 58 -0.35 -4.60 11.65
CA ARG A 58 -0.02 -3.22 11.28
C ARG A 58 -0.70 -2.80 9.99
N THR A 59 -0.84 -3.72 9.04
CA THR A 59 -1.58 -3.48 7.79
C THR A 59 -3.03 -3.15 8.08
N LYS A 60 -3.70 -3.92 8.95
CA LYS A 60 -5.10 -3.65 9.34
C LYS A 60 -5.27 -2.28 10.01
N VAL A 61 -4.34 -1.90 10.88
CA VAL A 61 -4.35 -0.59 11.55
C VAL A 61 -4.18 0.55 10.55
N LEU A 62 -3.18 0.47 9.68
CA LEU A 62 -2.93 1.47 8.63
C LEU A 62 -4.09 1.57 7.65
N ALA A 63 -4.61 0.42 7.19
CA ALA A 63 -5.75 0.36 6.29
C ALA A 63 -7.00 1.03 6.89
N ARG A 64 -7.25 0.83 8.19
CA ARG A 64 -8.35 1.49 8.89
C ARG A 64 -8.15 3.01 8.98
N ALA A 65 -6.96 3.46 9.37
CA ALA A 65 -6.64 4.88 9.49
C ALA A 65 -6.72 5.60 8.14
N LEU A 66 -6.21 4.97 7.09
CA LEU A 66 -6.22 5.47 5.71
C LEU A 66 -7.52 5.15 4.97
N LYS A 67 -8.52 4.52 5.61
CA LYS A 67 -9.82 4.18 5.01
C LYS A 67 -9.71 3.42 3.68
N VAL A 68 -8.75 2.51 3.57
CA VAL A 68 -8.54 1.65 2.40
C VAL A 68 -8.67 0.17 2.78
N HIS A 69 -8.89 -0.69 1.79
CA HIS A 69 -8.84 -2.13 2.02
C HIS A 69 -7.38 -2.58 2.24
N PRO A 70 -7.07 -3.47 3.21
CA PRO A 70 -5.70 -3.92 3.48
C PRO A 70 -4.94 -4.43 2.25
N GLY A 71 -5.65 -5.10 1.34
CA GLY A 71 -5.08 -5.62 0.09
C GLY A 71 -4.47 -4.53 -0.81
N VAL A 72 -4.98 -3.30 -0.78
CA VAL A 72 -4.43 -2.18 -1.58
C VAL A 72 -3.02 -1.80 -1.08
N ILE A 73 -2.77 -1.96 0.23
CA ILE A 73 -1.47 -1.66 0.82
C ILE A 73 -0.47 -2.78 0.53
N VAL A 74 -0.85 -4.05 0.75
CA VAL A 74 0.08 -5.18 0.68
C VAL A 74 0.25 -5.77 -0.72
N PHE A 75 -0.63 -5.45 -1.67
CA PHE A 75 -0.59 -5.96 -3.05
C PHE A 75 -0.54 -4.83 -4.12
N PRO A 76 0.42 -3.89 -4.05
CA PRO A 76 0.56 -2.83 -5.05
C PRO A 76 1.10 -3.40 -6.37
N GLY A 77 0.20 -3.95 -7.19
CA GLY A 77 0.55 -4.58 -8.47
C GLY A 77 0.62 -6.10 -8.43
N TRP A 78 -0.24 -6.75 -7.63
CA TRP A 78 -0.50 -8.18 -7.77
C TRP A 78 -1.16 -8.47 -9.12
N GLU A 79 -0.54 -9.38 -9.87
CA GLU A 79 -0.98 -9.82 -11.19
C GLU A 79 -1.41 -11.29 -11.09
N LEU A 80 -2.50 -11.66 -11.75
CA LEU A 80 -2.95 -13.05 -11.81
C LEU A 80 -2.07 -13.83 -12.79
N PRO A 81 -1.73 -15.11 -12.48
CA PRO A 81 -1.08 -15.99 -13.44
C PRO A 81 -1.93 -16.12 -14.71
N ILE A 82 -1.27 -16.09 -15.87
CA ILE A 82 -1.93 -16.15 -17.19
C ILE A 82 -2.78 -17.43 -17.34
N GLU A 83 -2.38 -18.53 -16.70
CA GLU A 83 -3.11 -19.81 -16.69
C GLU A 83 -4.49 -19.75 -16.01
N ALA A 84 -4.71 -18.78 -15.10
CA ALA A 84 -5.99 -18.59 -14.41
C ALA A 84 -7.01 -17.76 -15.23
N THR A 85 -6.64 -17.32 -16.44
CA THR A 85 -7.45 -16.45 -17.30
C THR A 85 -7.99 -17.12 -18.57
N ALA A 86 -7.82 -18.46 -18.68
CA ALA A 86 -8.33 -19.28 -19.77
C ALA A 86 -9.79 -19.73 -19.56
#